data_AF-A0A072P4Q3-F1
#
_entry.id   AF-A0A072P4Q3-F1
#
_cell.length_a   1.000
_cell.length_b   1.000
_cell.length_c   1.000
_cell.angle_alpha   90.00
_cell.angle_beta   90.00
_cell.angle_gamma   90.00
#
_symmetry.space_group_name_H-M   'P 1'
#
loop_
_entity.id
_entity.type
_entity.pdbx_description
1 polymer ?
#
loop_
_entity_poly.entity_id
_entity_poly.type
_entity_poly.pdbx_seq_one_letter_code
_entity_poly.pdbx_strand_id
1 'polypeptide(L)'
;MKFDIFLTSRHCKETLRIITMIAISRRCGLPTSGLAAPVNSSTVLQDYEFVFEDQWRTRTEPDPTLFSPVYGGSAESTEDRFPCVETQHLYRLVEMMQDAINLWLQRDVSLRPPYTDVTLGLESLEARILCLPSAHDQSFPYSNDFIYESCRLTSVLMVRSVQTISNWKITAERESLLRPLREALKRTDLAGLWGNKLGLLYWVVLVFSCAAFGTPDYLLGHSILLMIHFELTYTKTDWHGALMPMIALKDIISFCDMRRC
;
A
#
# COMPACT_ATOMS: atom_id res chain seq x y z
N MET A 1 -34.62 -9.65 13.88
CA MET A 1 -35.20 -8.31 14.08
C MET A 1 -34.22 -7.25 14.63
N LYS A 2 -33.08 -7.58 15.28
CA LYS A 2 -32.10 -6.56 15.76
C LYS A 2 -31.00 -6.13 14.77
N PHE A 3 -30.76 -6.90 13.70
CA PHE A 3 -29.74 -6.57 12.69
C PHE A 3 -30.24 -5.62 11.58
N ASP A 4 -31.54 -5.47 11.39
CA ASP A 4 -32.11 -4.60 10.35
C ASP A 4 -31.73 -3.12 10.53
N ILE A 5 -31.65 -2.65 11.79
CA ILE A 5 -31.32 -1.25 12.08
C ILE A 5 -29.90 -0.91 11.59
N PHE A 6 -28.96 -1.85 11.69
CA PHE A 6 -27.58 -1.64 11.21
C PHE A 6 -27.48 -1.66 9.68
N LEU A 7 -28.38 -2.38 9.00
CA LEU A 7 -28.42 -2.44 7.54
C LEU A 7 -29.19 -1.26 6.92
N THR A 8 -30.13 -0.68 7.67
CA THR A 8 -31.00 0.41 7.20
C THR A 8 -30.54 1.82 7.62
N SER A 9 -29.61 1.93 8.57
CA SER A 9 -29.03 3.21 8.98
C SER A 9 -27.68 3.47 8.30
N ARG A 10 -27.63 4.51 7.46
CA ARG A 10 -26.39 4.97 6.81
C ARG A 10 -25.25 5.21 7.81
N HIS A 11 -25.54 5.86 8.95
CA HIS A 11 -24.54 6.18 9.95
C HIS A 11 -23.96 4.92 10.63
N CYS A 12 -24.81 3.93 10.91
CA CYS A 12 -24.37 2.66 11.46
C CYS A 12 -23.49 1.90 10.45
N LYS A 13 -23.82 1.96 9.16
CA LYS A 13 -23.02 1.38 8.08
C LYS A 13 -21.64 2.04 7.94
N GLU A 14 -21.57 3.37 7.96
CA GLU A 14 -20.30 4.10 7.90
C GLU A 14 -19.38 3.75 9.07
N THR A 15 -19.94 3.69 10.28
CA THR A 15 -19.18 3.23 11.48
C THR A 15 -18.70 1.79 11.32
N LEU A 16 -19.55 0.89 10.80
CA LEU A 16 -19.20 -0.51 10.58
C LEU A 16 -18.07 -0.67 9.54
N ARG A 17 -18.05 0.15 8.48
CA ARG A 17 -16.98 0.14 7.46
C ARG A 17 -15.63 0.48 8.07
N ILE A 18 -15.55 1.49 8.94
CA ILE A 18 -14.29 1.88 9.62
C ILE A 18 -13.78 0.77 10.52
N ILE A 19 -14.66 0.23 11.37
CA ILE A 19 -14.30 -0.87 12.27
C ILE A 19 -13.81 -2.07 11.45
N THR A 20 -14.49 -2.36 10.34
CA THR A 20 -14.12 -3.43 9.41
C THR A 20 -12.76 -3.18 8.75
N MET A 21 -12.46 -1.97 8.28
CA MET A 21 -11.13 -1.61 7.75
C MET A 21 -10.00 -1.90 8.76
N ILE A 22 -10.20 -1.47 10.00
CA ILE A 22 -9.23 -1.69 11.09
C ILE A 22 -9.09 -3.20 11.39
N ALA A 23 -10.21 -3.93 11.42
CA ALA A 23 -10.20 -5.36 11.63
C ALA A 23 -9.47 -6.12 10.51
N ILE A 24 -9.70 -5.75 9.25
CA ILE A 24 -9.03 -6.35 8.09
C ILE A 24 -7.52 -6.06 8.16
N SER A 25 -7.10 -4.83 8.44
CA SER A 25 -5.68 -4.49 8.61
C SER A 25 -4.98 -5.43 9.61
N ARG A 26 -5.63 -5.73 10.74
CA ARG A 26 -5.11 -6.66 11.76
C ARG A 26 -5.09 -8.11 11.29
N ARG A 27 -6.09 -8.55 10.51
CA ARG A 27 -6.13 -9.88 9.90
C ARG A 27 -5.11 -10.02 8.75
N CYS A 28 -4.68 -8.91 8.18
CA CYS A 28 -3.58 -8.82 7.23
C CYS A 28 -2.19 -8.81 7.90
N GLY A 29 -2.13 -8.76 9.23
CA GLY A 29 -0.86 -8.66 9.94
C GLY A 29 -0.20 -7.28 9.86
N LEU A 30 -0.95 -6.23 9.53
CA LEU A 30 -0.45 -4.87 9.39
C LEU A 30 -0.79 -4.03 10.63
N PRO A 31 0.18 -3.65 11.49
CA PRO A 31 1.60 -4.04 11.50
C PRO A 31 1.89 -5.34 12.28
N THR A 32 0.89 -5.87 12.99
CA THR A 32 0.98 -7.13 13.72
C THR A 32 -0.27 -7.95 13.51
N SER A 33 -0.09 -9.26 13.56
CA SER A 33 -1.20 -10.21 13.59
C SER A 33 -2.08 -9.94 14.81
N GLY A 34 -3.36 -9.72 14.57
CA GLY A 34 -4.36 -9.71 15.63
C GLY A 34 -4.65 -11.13 16.16
N LEU A 35 -5.49 -11.21 17.20
CA LEU A 35 -6.06 -12.48 17.68
C LEU A 35 -7.08 -13.10 16.71
N ALA A 36 -7.42 -12.39 15.64
CA ALA A 36 -8.35 -12.84 14.61
C ALA A 36 -7.63 -13.75 13.60
N ALA A 37 -8.37 -14.73 13.06
CA ALA A 37 -7.84 -15.61 12.02
C ALA A 37 -7.31 -14.78 10.82
N PRO A 38 -6.15 -15.14 10.24
CA PRO A 38 -5.63 -14.48 9.05
C PRO A 38 -6.68 -14.41 7.94
N VAL A 39 -6.62 -13.35 7.15
CA VAL A 39 -7.53 -13.22 6.01
C VAL A 39 -7.02 -14.04 4.82
N ASN A 40 -7.93 -14.67 4.07
CA ASN A 40 -7.59 -15.30 2.80
C ASN A 40 -7.66 -14.25 1.68
N SER A 41 -6.53 -14.01 1.00
CA SER A 41 -6.43 -13.00 -0.06
C SER A 41 -7.37 -13.28 -1.25
N SER A 42 -7.74 -14.53 -1.50
CA SER A 42 -8.63 -14.88 -2.62
C SER A 42 -10.11 -14.65 -2.33
N THR A 43 -10.53 -14.63 -1.06
CA THR A 43 -11.95 -14.51 -0.68
C THR A 43 -12.27 -13.20 0.04
N VAL A 44 -11.28 -12.47 0.54
CA VAL A 44 -11.45 -11.27 1.36
C VAL A 44 -12.43 -10.24 0.78
N LEU A 45 -12.39 -9.97 -0.52
CA LEU A 45 -13.31 -9.01 -1.12
C LEU A 45 -14.76 -9.50 -1.02
N GLN A 46 -15.01 -10.77 -1.34
CA GLN A 46 -16.33 -11.41 -1.24
C GLN A 46 -16.79 -11.50 0.22
N ASP A 47 -15.89 -11.86 1.13
CA ASP A 47 -16.17 -12.01 2.55
C ASP A 47 -16.65 -10.71 3.21
N TYR A 48 -16.23 -9.55 2.67
CA TYR A 48 -16.52 -8.24 3.22
C TYR A 48 -17.39 -7.35 2.32
N GLU A 49 -17.72 -7.79 1.11
CA GLU A 49 -18.54 -7.05 0.15
C GLU A 49 -19.84 -6.54 0.80
N PHE A 50 -20.56 -7.41 1.51
CA PHE A 50 -21.82 -7.06 2.18
C PHE A 50 -21.70 -5.93 3.21
N VAL A 51 -20.50 -5.64 3.71
CA VAL A 51 -20.24 -4.51 4.61
C VAL A 51 -20.12 -3.22 3.82
N PHE A 52 -19.38 -3.24 2.72
CA PHE A 52 -19.00 -2.07 1.95
C PHE A 52 -20.06 -1.68 0.91
N GLU A 53 -20.75 -2.65 0.33
CA GLU A 53 -21.86 -2.48 -0.62
C GLU A 53 -23.20 -2.26 0.11
N ASP A 54 -23.93 -1.22 -0.29
CA ASP A 54 -25.33 -0.98 0.06
C ASP A 54 -25.98 0.01 -0.91
N GLN A 55 -27.27 0.30 -0.70
CA GLN A 55 -28.04 1.22 -1.54
C GLN A 55 -27.51 2.68 -1.57
N TRP A 56 -26.69 3.11 -0.60
CA TRP A 56 -26.13 4.45 -0.56
C TRP A 56 -24.72 4.51 -1.13
N ARG A 57 -24.00 3.38 -1.13
CA ARG A 57 -22.64 3.26 -1.67
C ARG A 57 -22.47 1.92 -2.34
N THR A 58 -22.42 1.98 -3.66
CA THR A 58 -21.99 0.87 -4.51
C THR A 58 -20.80 1.30 -5.33
N ARG A 59 -19.83 0.39 -5.46
CA ARG A 59 -18.71 0.60 -6.36
C ARG A 59 -19.18 0.42 -7.79
N THR A 60 -19.27 1.52 -8.52
CA THR A 60 -19.55 1.52 -9.96
C THR A 60 -18.28 1.41 -10.79
N GLU A 61 -17.23 2.14 -10.37
CA GLU A 61 -15.95 2.22 -11.07
C GLU A 61 -14.79 2.37 -10.07
N PRO A 62 -13.55 2.05 -10.48
CA PRO A 62 -12.36 2.32 -9.68
C PRO A 62 -12.14 3.82 -9.50
N ASP A 63 -11.72 4.27 -8.31
CA ASP A 63 -11.38 5.67 -8.08
C ASP A 63 -9.91 5.93 -8.49
N PRO A 64 -9.64 6.78 -9.50
CA PRO A 64 -8.28 7.05 -9.98
C PRO A 64 -7.35 7.62 -8.91
N THR A 65 -7.91 8.28 -7.89
CA THR A 65 -7.13 8.85 -6.78
C THR A 65 -6.58 7.80 -5.83
N LEU A 66 -7.08 6.57 -5.89
CA LEU A 66 -6.62 5.43 -5.08
C LEU A 66 -5.56 4.59 -5.76
N PHE A 67 -5.18 4.92 -6.99
CA PHE A 67 -4.21 4.13 -7.75
C PHE A 67 -2.82 4.23 -7.09
N SER A 68 -2.13 3.10 -7.05
CA SER A 68 -0.83 2.93 -6.40
C SER A 68 -0.08 1.71 -6.95
N PRO A 69 1.20 1.50 -6.60
CA PRO A 69 1.91 0.30 -7.04
C PRO A 69 1.25 -1.03 -6.66
N VAL A 70 0.40 -1.03 -5.62
CA VAL A 70 -0.31 -2.20 -5.11
C VAL A 70 -1.79 -2.26 -5.54
N TYR A 71 -2.29 -1.26 -6.27
CA TYR A 71 -3.67 -1.20 -6.77
C TYR A 71 -3.74 -0.38 -8.05
N GLY A 72 -4.01 -1.02 -9.19
CA GLY A 72 -4.09 -0.39 -10.51
C GLY A 72 -5.50 -0.10 -11.03
N GLY A 73 -6.53 -0.28 -10.19
CA GLY A 73 -7.93 -0.01 -10.54
C GLY A 73 -8.59 -0.95 -11.55
N SER A 74 -7.87 -1.52 -12.50
CA SER A 74 -8.47 -2.17 -13.67
C SER A 74 -8.58 -3.71 -13.60
N ALA A 75 -9.57 -4.24 -14.34
CA ALA A 75 -9.65 -5.62 -14.84
C ALA A 75 -9.35 -5.74 -16.36
N GLU A 76 -9.33 -4.64 -17.14
CA GLU A 76 -9.13 -4.61 -18.60
C GLU A 76 -8.16 -3.48 -19.03
N SER A 77 -7.12 -3.84 -19.79
CA SER A 77 -5.77 -3.24 -19.71
C SER A 77 -5.41 -2.18 -20.77
N THR A 78 -6.16 -1.09 -20.92
CA THR A 78 -5.81 -0.04 -21.92
C THR A 78 -5.76 1.40 -21.43
N GLU A 79 -6.15 1.70 -20.20
CA GLU A 79 -6.12 3.06 -19.65
C GLU A 79 -4.79 3.38 -18.92
N ASP A 80 -4.52 4.68 -18.74
CA ASP A 80 -3.35 5.15 -17.98
C ASP A 80 -3.29 4.49 -16.59
N ARG A 81 -2.15 3.87 -16.27
CA ARG A 81 -1.94 3.12 -15.03
C ARG A 81 -1.93 4.00 -13.79
N PHE A 82 -1.65 5.31 -13.93
CA PHE A 82 -1.56 6.25 -12.80
C PHE A 82 -2.04 7.65 -13.21
N PRO A 83 -3.34 7.84 -13.47
CA PRO A 83 -3.89 9.06 -14.09
C PRO A 83 -3.72 10.33 -13.25
N CYS A 84 -3.44 10.19 -11.96
CA CYS A 84 -3.24 11.32 -11.03
C CYS A 84 -1.75 11.62 -10.72
N VAL A 85 -0.82 10.92 -11.40
CA VAL A 85 0.63 11.11 -11.23
C VAL A 85 1.18 11.94 -12.39
N GLU A 86 1.27 13.25 -12.16
CA GLU A 86 1.63 14.23 -13.20
C GLU A 86 3.15 14.31 -13.44
N THR A 87 3.97 14.06 -12.42
CA THR A 87 5.42 14.22 -12.53
C THR A 87 6.07 12.97 -13.11
N GLN A 88 6.89 13.13 -14.15
CA GLN A 88 7.45 12.01 -14.90
C GLN A 88 8.36 11.10 -14.05
N HIS A 89 9.14 11.66 -13.12
CA HIS A 89 10.03 10.88 -12.26
C HIS A 89 9.25 10.05 -11.24
N LEU A 90 8.17 10.59 -10.67
CA LEU A 90 7.27 9.85 -9.79
C LEU A 90 6.54 8.75 -10.57
N TYR A 91 6.02 9.07 -11.76
CA TYR A 91 5.34 8.09 -12.62
C TYR A 91 6.23 6.88 -12.90
N ARG A 92 7.47 7.12 -13.35
CA ARG A 92 8.44 6.06 -13.63
C ARG A 92 8.76 5.21 -12.40
N LEU A 93 8.91 5.83 -11.23
CA LEU A 93 9.14 5.10 -9.99
C LEU A 93 7.95 4.19 -9.65
N VAL A 94 6.73 4.73 -9.69
CA VAL A 94 5.50 4.02 -9.34
C VAL A 94 5.23 2.88 -10.32
N GLU A 95 5.48 3.10 -11.61
CA GLU A 95 5.42 2.06 -12.66
C GLU A 95 6.42 0.93 -12.39
N MET A 96 7.70 1.27 -12.16
CA MET A 96 8.72 0.26 -11.83
C MET A 96 8.34 -0.51 -10.56
N MET A 97 7.77 0.16 -9.57
CA MET A 97 7.36 -0.49 -8.33
C MET A 97 6.15 -1.42 -8.53
N GLN A 98 5.18 -1.03 -9.37
CA GLN A 98 4.04 -1.88 -9.72
C GLN A 98 4.50 -3.14 -10.46
N ASP A 99 5.40 -3.00 -11.42
CA ASP A 99 5.99 -4.13 -12.13
C ASP A 99 6.73 -5.07 -11.16
N ALA A 100 7.52 -4.52 -10.22
CA ALA A 100 8.22 -5.30 -9.21
C ALA A 100 7.25 -6.09 -8.31
N ILE A 101 6.19 -5.43 -7.82
CA ILE A 101 5.15 -6.05 -6.99
C ILE A 101 4.44 -7.18 -7.74
N ASN A 102 4.05 -6.94 -9.00
CA ASN A 102 3.42 -7.96 -9.81
C ASN A 102 4.32 -9.19 -9.98
N LEU A 103 5.61 -8.99 -10.22
CA LEU A 103 6.58 -10.09 -10.30
C LEU A 103 6.76 -10.81 -8.96
N TRP A 104 6.79 -10.09 -7.83
CA TRP A 104 6.86 -10.70 -6.50
C TRP A 104 5.63 -11.57 -6.20
N LEU A 105 4.43 -11.09 -6.52
CA LEU A 105 3.18 -11.81 -6.30
C LEU A 105 3.01 -13.01 -7.25
N GLN A 106 3.47 -12.90 -8.51
CA GLN A 106 3.44 -14.00 -9.48
C GLN A 106 4.41 -15.15 -9.14
N ARG A 107 5.53 -14.82 -8.48
CA ARG A 107 6.56 -15.80 -8.09
C ARG A 107 6.05 -16.86 -7.12
N ASP A 108 5.02 -16.55 -6.34
CA ASP A 108 4.39 -17.48 -5.39
C ASP A 108 3.44 -18.48 -6.10
N VAL A 109 2.82 -18.05 -7.20
CA VAL A 109 1.81 -18.86 -7.92
C VAL A 109 2.44 -19.84 -8.93
N SER A 110 3.65 -19.56 -9.42
CA SER A 110 4.24 -20.26 -10.57
C SER A 110 5.44 -21.14 -10.22
N LEU A 111 5.19 -22.41 -9.85
CA LEU A 111 6.20 -23.48 -9.83
C LEU A 111 6.49 -24.06 -11.24
N ARG A 112 6.50 -23.26 -12.32
CA ARG A 112 6.77 -23.73 -13.71
C ARG A 112 7.70 -22.78 -14.49
N PRO A 113 8.58 -23.30 -15.39
CA PRO A 113 9.59 -22.52 -16.10
C PRO A 113 8.97 -21.68 -17.25
N PRO A 114 9.48 -20.46 -17.56
CA PRO A 114 10.90 -20.09 -17.61
C PRO A 114 11.30 -19.13 -16.48
N TYR A 115 11.91 -19.69 -15.43
CA TYR A 115 12.24 -18.96 -14.19
C TYR A 115 13.38 -17.94 -14.33
N THR A 116 14.20 -18.06 -15.39
CA THR A 116 15.41 -17.25 -15.60
C THR A 116 15.10 -15.82 -16.07
N ASP A 117 14.22 -15.63 -17.05
CA ASP A 117 13.93 -14.31 -17.62
C ASP A 117 13.19 -13.40 -16.62
N VAL A 118 12.28 -13.98 -15.84
CA VAL A 118 11.55 -13.27 -14.77
C VAL A 118 12.51 -12.81 -13.66
N THR A 119 13.48 -13.66 -13.29
CA THR A 119 14.45 -13.33 -12.23
C THR A 119 15.40 -12.22 -12.69
N LEU A 120 15.91 -12.30 -13.92
CA LEU A 120 16.80 -11.27 -14.48
C LEU A 120 16.10 -9.91 -14.64
N GLY A 121 14.83 -9.92 -15.09
CA GLY A 121 14.02 -8.70 -15.18
C GLY A 121 13.79 -8.06 -13.82
N LEU A 122 13.51 -8.87 -12.80
CA LEU A 122 13.30 -8.39 -11.44
C LEU A 122 14.57 -7.80 -10.83
N GLU A 123 15.72 -8.47 -10.95
CA GLU A 123 17.00 -7.96 -10.44
C GLU A 123 17.39 -6.62 -11.09
N SER A 124 17.17 -6.50 -12.40
CA SER A 124 17.39 -5.24 -13.13
C SER A 124 16.49 -4.11 -12.63
N LEU A 125 15.22 -4.42 -12.38
CA LEU A 125 14.22 -3.46 -11.91
C LEU A 125 14.53 -2.99 -10.48
N GLU A 126 14.85 -3.92 -9.58
CA GLU A 126 15.26 -3.65 -8.22
C GLU A 126 16.53 -2.79 -8.17
N ALA A 127 17.54 -3.12 -8.99
CA ALA A 127 18.76 -2.32 -9.09
C ALA A 127 18.46 -0.88 -9.54
N ARG A 128 17.58 -0.70 -10.54
CA ARG A 128 17.15 0.63 -11.01
C ARG A 128 16.45 1.42 -9.91
N ILE A 129 15.53 0.81 -9.16
CA ILE A 129 14.82 1.46 -8.05
C ILE A 129 15.82 1.90 -6.96
N LEU A 130 16.79 1.05 -6.62
CA LEU A 130 17.81 1.35 -5.60
C LEU A 130 18.77 2.47 -6.04
N CYS A 131 18.99 2.64 -7.35
CA CYS A 131 19.84 3.69 -7.91
C CYS A 131 19.11 5.02 -8.15
N LEU A 132 17.80 5.10 -7.90
CA LEU A 132 17.08 6.36 -8.01
C LEU A 132 17.61 7.39 -7.00
N PRO A 133 17.99 8.59 -7.45
CA PRO A 133 18.59 9.57 -6.57
C PRO A 133 17.53 10.24 -5.70
N SER A 134 18.00 10.77 -4.57
CA SER A 134 17.16 11.40 -3.56
C SER A 134 16.71 12.79 -3.98
N ALA A 135 15.51 13.20 -3.55
CA ALA A 135 15.05 14.57 -3.69
C ALA A 135 15.87 15.60 -2.89
N HIS A 136 16.77 15.14 -2.01
CA HIS A 136 17.74 16.00 -1.33
C HIS A 136 18.91 16.40 -2.20
N ASP A 137 19.16 15.68 -3.30
CA ASP A 137 20.26 15.98 -4.21
C ASP A 137 19.87 17.14 -5.15
N GLN A 138 20.55 18.27 -4.97
CA GLN A 138 20.31 19.49 -5.74
C GLN A 138 20.76 19.41 -7.20
N SER A 139 21.49 18.35 -7.58
CA SER A 139 21.92 18.14 -8.97
C SER A 139 20.81 17.65 -9.89
N PHE A 140 19.65 17.27 -9.34
CA PHE A 140 18.53 16.71 -10.10
C PHE A 140 17.31 17.66 -10.18
N PRO A 141 16.53 17.58 -11.28
CA PRO A 141 15.39 18.47 -11.50
C PRO A 141 14.20 18.25 -10.56
N TYR A 142 14.18 17.13 -9.82
CA TYR A 142 13.16 16.80 -8.82
C TYR A 142 13.67 17.01 -7.38
N SER A 143 14.68 17.87 -7.21
CA SER A 143 15.07 18.34 -5.89
C SER A 143 13.86 18.99 -5.18
N ASN A 144 13.70 18.71 -3.89
CA ASN A 144 12.56 19.12 -3.07
C ASN A 144 11.18 18.50 -3.39
N ASP A 145 11.08 17.48 -4.26
CA ASP A 145 9.85 16.69 -4.38
C ASP A 145 9.76 15.61 -3.28
N PHE A 146 9.06 15.94 -2.19
CA PHE A 146 8.89 15.02 -1.07
C PHE A 146 7.82 13.94 -1.28
N ILE A 147 6.91 14.07 -2.26
CA ILE A 147 6.05 12.94 -2.68
C ILE A 147 6.94 11.83 -3.21
N TYR A 148 7.78 12.22 -4.17
CA TYR A 148 8.71 11.33 -4.80
C TYR A 148 9.66 10.73 -3.78
N GLU A 149 10.22 11.52 -2.87
CA GLU A 149 11.13 11.00 -1.85
C GLU A 149 10.45 9.99 -0.90
N SER A 150 9.21 10.26 -0.48
CA SER A 150 8.44 9.31 0.33
C SER A 150 8.19 8.00 -0.44
N CYS A 151 7.78 8.06 -1.70
CA CYS A 151 7.58 6.88 -2.54
C CYS A 151 8.90 6.13 -2.80
N ARG A 152 10.00 6.85 -3.03
CA ARG A 152 11.32 6.31 -3.32
C ARG A 152 11.87 5.55 -2.12
N LEU A 153 11.85 6.16 -0.94
CA LEU A 153 12.30 5.53 0.30
C LEU A 153 11.45 4.30 0.68
N THR A 154 10.15 4.37 0.42
CA THR A 154 9.23 3.22 0.59
C THR A 154 9.60 2.08 -0.36
N SER A 155 9.87 2.39 -1.62
CA SER A 155 10.29 1.41 -2.62
C SER A 155 11.63 0.78 -2.27
N VAL A 156 12.62 1.58 -1.87
CA VAL A 156 13.92 1.10 -1.40
C VAL A 156 13.76 0.15 -0.23
N LEU A 157 12.93 0.51 0.76
CA LEU A 157 12.66 -0.35 1.91
C LEU A 157 12.07 -1.70 1.47
N MET A 158 11.01 -1.69 0.66
CA MET A 158 10.37 -2.92 0.18
C MET A 158 11.32 -3.80 -0.64
N VAL A 159 12.07 -3.22 -1.59
CA VAL A 159 13.06 -3.94 -2.40
C VAL A 159 14.13 -4.57 -1.50
N ARG A 160 14.71 -3.81 -0.56
CA ARG A 160 15.74 -4.32 0.35
C ARG A 160 15.22 -5.45 1.24
N SER A 161 13.97 -5.34 1.70
CA SER A 161 13.33 -6.36 2.52
C SER A 161 13.13 -7.67 1.75
N VAL A 162 12.67 -7.60 0.50
CA VAL A 162 12.51 -8.76 -0.37
C VAL A 162 13.87 -9.39 -0.71
N GLN A 163 14.86 -8.58 -1.10
CA GLN A 163 16.22 -9.05 -1.41
C GLN A 163 16.89 -9.76 -0.24
N THR A 164 16.66 -9.28 0.98
CA THR A 164 17.30 -9.83 2.18
C THR A 164 16.40 -10.73 3.01
N ILE A 165 15.19 -11.04 2.52
CA ILE A 165 14.22 -11.93 3.18
C ILE A 165 14.06 -11.53 4.64
N SER A 166 13.81 -10.24 4.85
CA SER A 166 13.70 -9.68 6.19
C SER A 166 12.50 -8.79 6.30
N ASN A 167 11.86 -8.82 7.47
CA ASN A 167 10.74 -7.94 7.72
C ASN A 167 11.15 -6.46 7.60
N TRP A 168 10.17 -5.62 7.29
CA TRP A 168 10.43 -4.21 7.00
C TRP A 168 11.02 -3.46 8.20
N LYS A 169 10.71 -3.86 9.43
CA LYS A 169 11.30 -3.26 10.63
C LYS A 169 12.81 -3.48 10.68
N ILE A 170 13.27 -4.72 10.58
CA ILE A 170 14.70 -5.07 10.59
C ILE A 170 15.42 -4.38 9.44
N THR A 171 14.80 -4.34 8.26
CA THR A 171 15.37 -3.65 7.09
C THR A 171 15.49 -2.15 7.34
N ALA A 172 14.43 -1.50 7.83
CA ALA A 172 14.41 -0.06 8.08
C ALA A 172 15.44 0.35 9.15
N GLU A 173 15.66 -0.49 10.17
CA GLU A 173 16.72 -0.32 11.17
C GLU A 173 18.11 -0.47 10.55
N ARG A 174 18.36 -1.55 9.81
CA ARG A 174 19.66 -1.83 9.17
C ARG A 174 20.06 -0.74 8.18
N GLU A 175 19.13 -0.32 7.34
CA GLU A 175 19.36 0.66 6.27
C GLU A 175 19.17 2.11 6.75
N SER A 176 18.81 2.33 8.02
CA SER A 176 18.52 3.66 8.59
C SER A 176 17.47 4.47 7.80
N LEU A 177 16.48 3.79 7.21
CA LEU A 177 15.50 4.40 6.29
C LEU A 177 14.32 5.06 7.00
N LEU A 178 14.03 4.67 8.25
CA LEU A 178 12.83 5.11 8.95
C LEU A 178 12.82 6.64 9.19
N ARG A 179 13.95 7.19 9.62
CA ARG A 179 14.09 8.62 9.89
C ARG A 179 14.01 9.48 8.61
N PRO A 180 14.72 9.17 7.51
CA PRO A 180 14.53 9.85 6.23
C PRO A 180 13.09 9.78 5.73
N LEU A 181 12.43 8.62 5.82
CA LEU A 181 11.06 8.47 5.35
C LEU A 181 10.07 9.30 6.18
N ARG A 182 10.25 9.31 7.51
CA ARG A 182 9.50 10.19 8.41
C ARG A 182 9.69 11.66 8.06
N GLU A 183 10.92 12.08 7.80
CA GLU A 183 11.21 13.48 7.47
C GLU A 183 10.59 13.87 6.12
N ALA A 184 10.72 13.01 5.11
CA ALA A 184 10.06 13.20 3.83
C ALA A 184 8.54 13.36 4.00
N LEU A 185 7.89 12.46 4.75
CA LEU A 185 6.45 12.55 5.03
C LEU A 185 6.05 13.86 5.74
N LYS A 186 6.84 14.33 6.71
CA LYS A 186 6.54 15.59 7.41
C LYS A 186 6.68 16.83 6.54
N ARG A 187 7.47 16.75 5.47
CA ARG A 187 7.67 17.85 4.51
C ARG A 187 6.60 17.87 3.42
N THR A 188 5.60 17.01 3.53
CA THR A 188 4.49 16.91 2.58
C THR A 188 3.21 17.45 3.18
N ASP A 189 2.24 17.77 2.32
CA ASP A 189 0.93 18.23 2.77
C ASP A 189 0.07 17.06 3.30
N LEU A 190 0.36 16.66 4.54
CA LEU A 190 -0.44 15.66 5.26
C LEU A 190 -1.81 16.22 5.68
N ALA A 191 -1.99 17.54 5.72
CA ALA A 191 -3.29 18.14 6.03
C ALA A 191 -4.25 18.08 4.82
N GLY A 192 -3.71 17.97 3.60
CA GLY A 192 -4.42 17.68 2.36
C GLY A 192 -4.32 16.23 1.86
N LEU A 193 -3.92 15.27 2.71
CA LEU A 193 -3.80 13.80 2.52
C LEU A 193 -3.70 13.32 1.06
N TRP A 194 -2.73 13.91 0.38
CA TRP A 194 -2.36 13.72 -1.01
C TRP A 194 -3.41 13.95 -2.09
N GLY A 195 -4.59 14.49 -1.80
CA GLY A 195 -5.57 14.92 -2.81
C GLY A 195 -5.86 13.85 -3.85
N ASN A 196 -5.45 14.09 -5.10
CA ASN A 196 -5.60 13.12 -6.19
C ASN A 196 -4.64 11.92 -6.13
N LYS A 197 -3.71 11.87 -5.16
CA LYS A 197 -2.70 10.81 -4.98
C LYS A 197 -2.88 10.06 -3.65
N LEU A 198 -4.10 10.01 -3.11
CA LEU A 198 -4.42 9.35 -1.83
C LEU A 198 -3.95 7.88 -1.79
N GLY A 199 -4.06 7.15 -2.91
CA GLY A 199 -3.57 5.78 -3.04
C GLY A 199 -2.06 5.63 -2.80
N LEU A 200 -1.26 6.56 -3.33
CA LEU A 200 0.19 6.58 -3.09
C LEU A 200 0.51 6.82 -1.62
N LEU A 201 -0.17 7.78 -0.99
CA LEU A 201 -0.01 8.02 0.45
C LEU A 201 -0.35 6.76 1.24
N TYR A 202 -1.47 6.14 0.91
CA TYR A 202 -1.97 4.99 1.64
C TYR A 202 -0.97 3.84 1.61
N TRP A 203 -0.41 3.54 0.43
CA TRP A 203 0.68 2.58 0.28
C TRP A 203 1.90 2.94 1.13
N VAL A 204 2.41 4.17 1.02
CA VAL A 204 3.57 4.65 1.80
C VAL A 204 3.32 4.51 3.30
N VAL A 205 2.16 4.93 3.79
CA VAL A 205 1.84 4.96 5.22
C VAL A 205 1.60 3.55 5.77
N LEU A 206 1.03 2.64 4.99
CA LEU A 206 0.93 1.23 5.37
C LEU A 206 2.32 0.62 5.60
N VAL A 207 3.24 0.82 4.64
CA VAL A 207 4.61 0.31 4.73
C VAL A 207 5.36 0.97 5.90
N PHE A 208 5.27 2.29 6.03
CA PHE A 208 5.87 3.03 7.13
C PHE A 208 5.35 2.56 8.50
N SER A 209 4.04 2.38 8.66
CA SER A 209 3.43 1.93 9.92
C SER A 209 3.92 0.54 10.34
N CYS A 210 4.10 -0.36 9.38
CA CYS A 210 4.64 -1.69 9.61
C CYS A 210 6.13 -1.65 10.00
N ALA A 211 6.93 -0.87 9.28
CA ALA A 211 8.35 -0.70 9.57
C ALA A 211 8.60 0.00 10.91
N ALA A 212 7.77 0.98 11.27
CA ALA A 212 7.87 1.74 12.51
C ALA A 212 7.36 0.99 13.74
N PHE A 213 6.77 -0.20 13.60
CA PHE A 213 6.07 -0.85 14.70
C PHE A 213 6.98 -1.14 15.91
N GLY A 214 6.52 -0.74 17.10
CA GLY A 214 7.28 -0.83 18.33
C GLY A 214 8.41 0.20 18.46
N THR A 215 8.45 1.23 17.59
CA THR A 215 9.34 2.39 17.72
C THR A 215 8.53 3.65 18.07
N PRO A 216 9.16 4.74 18.54
CA PRO A 216 8.47 6.01 18.79
C PRO A 216 7.82 6.62 17.55
N ASP A 217 8.32 6.30 16.34
CA ASP A 217 7.81 6.81 15.08
C ASP A 217 6.48 6.16 14.65
N TYR A 218 6.09 5.05 15.29
CA TYR A 218 4.84 4.34 15.01
C TYR A 218 3.60 5.23 15.14
N LEU A 219 3.58 6.13 16.14
CA LEU A 219 2.43 7.00 16.40
C LEU A 219 2.10 7.91 15.22
N LEU A 220 3.13 8.38 14.49
CA LEU A 220 2.94 9.20 13.31
C LEU A 220 2.23 8.40 12.21
N GLY A 221 2.78 7.22 11.89
CA GLY A 221 2.23 6.35 10.85
C GLY A 221 0.81 5.92 11.17
N HIS A 222 0.58 5.48 12.41
CA HIS A 222 -0.74 5.06 12.87
C HIS A 222 -1.78 6.18 12.83
N SER A 223 -1.40 7.41 13.22
CA SER A 223 -2.32 8.56 13.17
C SER A 223 -2.71 8.91 11.73
N ILE A 224 -1.73 8.96 10.81
CA ILE A 224 -2.00 9.22 9.40
C ILE A 224 -2.84 8.09 8.79
N LEU A 225 -2.52 6.83 9.10
CA LEU A 225 -3.24 5.66 8.60
C LEU A 225 -4.72 5.70 9.03
N LEU A 226 -4.99 6.08 10.28
CA LEU A 226 -6.35 6.24 10.77
C LEU A 226 -7.09 7.32 9.96
N MET A 227 -6.47 8.49 9.75
CA MET A 227 -7.07 9.56 8.95
C MET A 227 -7.38 9.10 7.51
N ILE A 228 -6.48 8.33 6.88
CA ILE A 228 -6.70 7.75 5.56
C ILE A 228 -7.86 6.75 5.59
N HIS A 229 -7.95 5.87 6.59
CA HIS A 229 -9.09 4.95 6.73
C HIS A 229 -10.41 5.70 6.87
N PHE A 230 -10.44 6.81 7.60
CA PHE A 230 -11.61 7.70 7.66
C PHE A 230 -11.94 8.26 6.28
N GLU A 231 -10.97 8.81 5.55
CA GLU A 231 -11.17 9.36 4.21
C GLU A 231 -11.72 8.28 3.24
N LEU A 232 -11.05 7.14 3.14
CA LEU A 232 -11.45 6.01 2.28
C LEU A 232 -12.89 5.54 2.57
N THR A 233 -13.30 5.52 3.84
CA THR A 233 -14.62 5.01 4.22
C THR A 233 -15.72 6.06 4.18
N TYR A 234 -15.42 7.35 4.33
CA TYR A 234 -16.41 8.42 4.33
C TYR A 234 -16.58 9.13 2.99
N THR A 235 -15.55 9.21 2.15
CA THR A 235 -15.62 9.99 0.91
C THR A 235 -15.58 9.11 -0.34
N LYS A 236 -14.96 7.93 -0.27
CA LYS A 236 -14.77 7.06 -1.42
C LYS A 236 -15.81 5.96 -1.53
N THR A 237 -16.13 5.59 -2.77
CA THR A 237 -17.00 4.45 -3.12
C THR A 237 -16.19 3.23 -3.54
N ASP A 238 -14.93 3.44 -3.98
CA ASP A 238 -14.02 2.36 -4.37
C ASP A 238 -13.38 1.68 -3.15
N TRP A 239 -14.15 0.78 -2.54
CA TRP A 239 -13.68 -0.02 -1.42
C TRP A 239 -12.64 -1.08 -1.83
N HIS A 240 -12.52 -1.42 -3.12
CA HIS A 240 -11.42 -2.27 -3.58
C HIS A 240 -10.09 -1.54 -3.43
N GLY A 241 -10.02 -0.27 -3.84
CA GLY A 241 -8.84 0.58 -3.63
C GLY A 241 -8.48 0.79 -2.16
N ALA A 242 -9.45 0.61 -1.24
CA ALA A 242 -9.20 0.60 0.20
C ALA A 242 -8.67 -0.75 0.72
N LEU A 243 -9.14 -1.88 0.20
CA LEU A 243 -8.77 -3.21 0.71
C LEU A 243 -7.53 -3.81 0.03
N MET A 244 -7.43 -3.68 -1.29
CA MET A 244 -6.38 -4.31 -2.10
C MET A 244 -4.95 -3.95 -1.66
N PRO A 245 -4.63 -2.69 -1.30
CA PRO A 245 -3.31 -2.37 -0.76
C PRO A 245 -2.93 -3.19 0.47
N MET A 246 -3.86 -3.41 1.41
CA MET A 246 -3.58 -4.23 2.60
C MET A 246 -3.35 -5.70 2.27
N ILE A 247 -4.11 -6.22 1.31
CA ILE A 247 -4.04 -7.62 0.88
C ILE A 247 -2.73 -7.89 0.14
N ALA A 248 -2.39 -7.03 -0.84
CA ALA A 248 -1.14 -7.13 -1.59
C ALA A 248 0.09 -7.05 -0.66
N LEU A 249 0.09 -6.11 0.28
CA LEU A 249 1.18 -5.97 1.24
C LEU A 249 1.28 -7.16 2.20
N LYS A 250 0.16 -7.72 2.67
CA LYS A 250 0.15 -8.98 3.45
C LYS A 250 0.88 -10.10 2.70
N ASP A 251 0.59 -10.27 1.42
CA ASP A 251 1.14 -11.37 0.64
C ASP A 251 2.66 -11.18 0.41
N ILE A 252 3.11 -9.93 0.20
CA ILE A 252 4.55 -9.58 0.16
C ILE A 252 5.25 -9.83 1.51
N ILE A 253 4.61 -9.49 2.64
CA ILE A 253 5.18 -9.75 3.97
C ILE A 253 5.26 -11.25 4.23
N SER A 254 4.20 -12.00 3.90
CA SER A 254 4.14 -13.45 4.07
C SER A 254 5.27 -14.14 3.29
N PHE A 255 5.58 -13.65 2.09
CA PHE A 255 6.73 -14.13 1.31
C PHE A 255 8.06 -13.94 2.06
N CYS A 256 8.26 -12.81 2.74
CA CYS A 256 9.48 -12.52 3.50
C CYS A 256 9.60 -13.41 4.75
N ASP A 257 8.48 -13.80 5.36
CA ASP A 257 8.47 -14.62 6.57
C ASP A 257 8.56 -16.13 6.28
N MET A 258 7.93 -16.63 5.19
CA MET A 258 7.91 -18.07 4.85
C MET A 258 9.28 -18.65 4.51
N ARG A 259 10.23 -17.84 4.02
CA ARG A 259 11.61 -18.30 3.70
C ARG A 259 12.55 -18.41 4.91
N ARG A 260 12.04 -18.19 6.13
CA ARG A 260 12.80 -18.38 7.39
C ARG A 260 12.65 -19.77 8.00
N CYS A 261 11.75 -20.62 7.47
CA CYS A 261 11.57 -22.01 7.87
C CYS A 261 12.25 -22.96 6.89
#